data_AF-V5SC22-F1
#
_entry.id   AF-V5SC22-F1
#
_cell.length_a   1.000
_cell.length_b   1.000
_cell.length_c   1.000
_cell.angle_alpha   90.00
_cell.angle_beta   90.00
_cell.angle_gamma   90.00
#
_symmetry.space_group_name_H-M   'P 1'
#
loop_
_entity.id
_entity.type
_entity.pdbx_description
1 polymer ?
#
loop_
_entity_poly.entity_id
_entity_poly.type
_entity_poly.pdbx_seq_one_letter_code
_entity_poly.pdbx_strand_id
1 'polypeptide(L)'
;MPRAALLIGLTVAIAPAQAWADNPPPFETGGNLAAARAAAKDLGENLRSELIAALKAGGPSAALGVCRTVAPSIAENASKTHDLTVGRTALKVRNPDNTPDAFERRVLADFVRKAAAGSDPATLEHAEIATENGKSTFRYMKAIPTAAEPCLVCHGSNIEASLKAEILELYPSDEATGFVAGELRGAFTVRRQIR
;
A
#
# COMPACT_ATOMS: atom_id res chain seq x y z
N MET A 1 -11.09 -84.32 10.80
CA MET A 1 -11.72 -82.98 10.83
C MET A 1 -11.62 -82.49 12.27
N PRO A 2 -10.93 -81.37 12.60
CA PRO A 2 -11.33 -80.03 12.15
C PRO A 2 -10.19 -79.04 11.76
N ARG A 3 -10.59 -78.13 10.87
CA ARG A 3 -10.34 -76.67 10.82
C ARG A 3 -8.88 -76.16 10.84
N ALA A 4 -8.36 -75.91 9.64
CA ALA A 4 -7.30 -74.94 9.39
C ALA A 4 -7.85 -73.51 9.63
N ALA A 5 -7.17 -72.74 10.49
CA ALA A 5 -7.43 -71.32 10.70
C ALA A 5 -6.57 -70.51 9.73
N LEU A 6 -7.22 -69.84 8.77
CA LEU A 6 -6.59 -68.92 7.83
C LEU A 6 -6.47 -67.54 8.52
N LEU A 7 -5.26 -67.15 8.89
CA LEU A 7 -4.95 -65.81 9.39
C LEU A 7 -4.82 -64.86 8.19
N ILE A 8 -5.84 -64.01 8.00
CA ILE A 8 -5.80 -62.90 7.04
C ILE A 8 -5.06 -61.75 7.72
N GLY A 9 -3.80 -61.54 7.32
CA GLY A 9 -3.02 -60.37 7.73
C GLY A 9 -3.57 -59.11 7.07
N LEU A 10 -4.21 -58.26 7.86
CA LEU A 10 -4.67 -56.93 7.44
C LEU A 10 -3.48 -55.95 7.52
N THR A 11 -2.77 -55.73 6.41
CA THR A 11 -1.77 -54.67 6.31
C THR A 11 -2.49 -53.32 6.19
N VAL A 12 -2.51 -52.55 7.28
CA VAL A 12 -2.94 -51.14 7.26
C VAL A 12 -1.83 -50.34 6.58
N ALA A 13 -2.07 -49.92 5.34
CA ALA A 13 -1.20 -48.96 4.66
C ALA A 13 -1.42 -47.58 5.29
N ILE A 14 -0.47 -47.15 6.13
CA ILE A 14 -0.43 -45.77 6.63
C ILE A 14 0.09 -44.91 5.48
N ALA A 15 -0.81 -44.17 4.82
CA ALA A 15 -0.41 -43.13 3.88
C ALA A 15 0.30 -42.00 4.66
N PRO A 16 1.42 -41.46 4.16
CA PRO A 16 2.06 -40.33 4.82
C PRO A 16 1.14 -39.11 4.75
N ALA A 17 0.87 -38.50 5.90
CA ALA A 17 0.29 -37.18 5.96
C ALA A 17 1.19 -36.22 5.18
N GLN A 18 0.64 -35.60 4.13
CA GLN A 18 1.31 -34.50 3.44
C GLN A 18 1.46 -33.36 4.44
N ALA A 19 2.67 -33.14 4.93
CA ALA A 19 3.02 -31.95 5.66
C ALA A 19 2.75 -30.74 4.75
N TRP A 20 1.83 -29.86 5.17
CA TRP A 20 1.77 -28.52 4.61
C TRP A 20 3.10 -27.84 4.97
N ALA A 21 3.89 -27.51 3.95
CA ALA A 21 5.13 -26.81 4.15
C ALA A 21 4.82 -25.40 4.70
N ASP A 22 5.17 -25.14 5.95
CA ASP A 22 5.11 -23.81 6.61
C ASP A 22 6.14 -22.81 6.07
N ASN A 23 6.66 -23.03 4.86
CA ASN A 23 7.57 -22.12 4.18
C ASN A 23 7.00 -21.80 2.80
N PRO A 24 6.31 -20.65 2.61
CA PRO A 24 6.05 -20.17 1.26
C PRO A 24 7.40 -20.07 0.53
N PRO A 25 7.49 -20.47 -0.74
CA PRO A 25 8.74 -20.44 -1.49
C PRO A 25 9.33 -19.02 -1.48
N PRO A 26 10.67 -18.87 -1.47
CA PRO A 26 11.30 -17.57 -1.56
C PRO A 26 10.91 -16.94 -2.89
N PHE A 27 9.94 -16.02 -2.86
CA PHE A 27 9.78 -14.97 -3.85
C PHE A 27 9.67 -15.48 -5.31
N GLU A 28 8.49 -16.00 -5.71
CA GLU A 28 7.97 -16.07 -7.11
C GLU A 28 7.78 -14.66 -7.74
N THR A 29 8.64 -13.70 -7.41
CA THR A 29 8.27 -12.28 -7.28
C THR A 29 9.32 -11.31 -7.84
N GLY A 30 10.47 -11.76 -8.37
CA GLY A 30 11.47 -10.85 -8.92
C GLY A 30 10.89 -9.88 -9.96
N GLY A 31 10.10 -10.41 -10.90
CA GLY A 31 9.39 -9.61 -11.91
C GLY A 31 8.25 -8.76 -11.33
N ASN A 32 7.45 -9.31 -10.42
CA ASN A 32 6.32 -8.59 -9.81
C ASN A 32 6.79 -7.42 -8.92
N LEU A 33 7.89 -7.59 -8.17
CA LEU A 33 8.46 -6.56 -7.31
C LEU A 33 9.06 -5.43 -8.15
N ALA A 34 9.81 -5.74 -9.21
CA ALA A 34 10.35 -4.72 -10.11
C ALA A 34 9.23 -3.90 -10.78
N ALA A 35 8.18 -4.57 -11.27
CA ALA A 35 7.02 -3.91 -11.86
C ALA A 35 6.27 -3.03 -10.84
N ALA A 36 6.07 -3.53 -9.62
CA ALA A 36 5.38 -2.77 -8.57
C ALA A 36 6.17 -1.55 -8.09
N ARG A 37 7.50 -1.65 -7.98
CA ARG A 37 8.39 -0.52 -7.71
C ARG A 37 8.29 0.54 -8.82
N ALA A 38 8.32 0.11 -10.09
CA ALA A 38 8.18 0.99 -11.23
C ALA A 38 6.82 1.73 -11.22
N ALA A 39 5.73 1.01 -10.98
CA ALA A 39 4.39 1.57 -10.91
C ALA A 39 4.21 2.57 -9.75
N ALA A 40 4.71 2.25 -8.56
CA ALA A 40 4.67 3.15 -7.42
C ALA A 40 5.51 4.42 -7.67
N LYS A 41 6.67 4.27 -8.33
CA LYS A 41 7.54 5.38 -8.71
C LYS A 41 6.85 6.29 -9.73
N ASP A 42 6.27 5.73 -10.79
CA ASP A 42 5.56 6.48 -11.83
C ASP A 42 4.39 7.29 -11.24
N LEU A 43 3.55 6.65 -10.42
CA LEU A 43 2.48 7.35 -9.71
C LEU A 43 3.02 8.50 -8.85
N GLY A 44 4.08 8.26 -8.07
CA GLY A 44 4.67 9.27 -7.19
C GLY A 44 5.28 10.46 -7.93
N GLU A 45 6.01 10.20 -9.02
CA GLU A 45 6.65 11.24 -9.83
C GLU A 45 5.61 12.10 -10.56
N ASN A 46 4.61 11.48 -11.18
CA ASN A 46 3.55 12.20 -11.87
C ASN A 46 2.72 13.06 -10.90
N LEU A 47 2.36 12.52 -9.72
CA LEU A 47 1.68 13.29 -8.68
C LEU A 47 2.50 14.48 -8.20
N ARG A 48 3.80 14.28 -7.98
CA ARG A 48 4.70 15.35 -7.55
C ARG A 48 4.82 16.44 -8.62
N SER A 49 4.92 16.04 -9.88
CA SER A 49 5.01 16.96 -11.01
C SER A 49 3.78 17.87 -11.08
N GLU A 50 2.58 17.28 -11.09
CA GLU A 50 1.31 18.01 -11.13
C GLU A 50 1.13 18.91 -9.91
N LEU A 51 1.49 18.42 -8.72
CA LEU A 51 1.47 19.21 -7.50
C LEU A 51 2.35 20.45 -7.60
N ILE A 52 3.61 20.29 -8.04
CA ILE A 52 4.54 21.41 -8.18
C ILE A 52 4.05 22.40 -9.25
N ALA A 53 3.47 21.92 -10.35
CA ALA A 53 2.92 22.76 -11.39
C ALA A 53 1.75 23.62 -10.86
N ALA A 54 0.80 23.01 -10.15
CA ALA A 54 -0.34 23.72 -9.56
C ALA A 54 0.05 24.71 -8.48
N LEU A 55 1.02 24.35 -7.61
CA LEU A 55 1.58 25.28 -6.62
C LEU A 55 2.18 26.52 -7.28
N LYS A 56 2.92 26.36 -8.38
CA LYS A 56 3.49 27.49 -9.12
C LYS A 56 2.43 28.34 -9.82
N ALA A 57 1.37 27.71 -10.32
CA ALA A 57 0.33 28.39 -11.09
C ALA A 57 -0.66 29.17 -10.23
N GLY A 58 -1.03 28.64 -9.05
CA GLY A 58 -2.10 29.21 -8.23
C GLY A 58 -1.99 28.91 -6.74
N GLY A 59 -0.80 28.54 -6.27
CA GLY A 59 -0.55 28.32 -4.85
C GLY A 59 -1.25 27.09 -4.26
N PRO A 60 -1.37 27.03 -2.92
CA PRO A 60 -1.89 25.85 -2.22
C PRO A 60 -3.33 25.46 -2.57
N SER A 61 -4.22 26.42 -2.86
CA SER A 61 -5.60 26.15 -3.26
C SER A 61 -5.67 25.44 -4.61
N ALA A 62 -4.90 25.89 -5.60
CA ALA A 62 -4.82 25.19 -6.90
C ALA A 62 -4.28 23.76 -6.75
N ALA A 63 -3.27 23.59 -5.89
CA ALA A 63 -2.70 22.28 -5.57
C ALA A 63 -3.70 21.34 -4.87
N LEU A 64 -4.57 21.88 -4.01
CA LEU A 64 -5.63 21.12 -3.37
C LEU A 64 -6.62 20.53 -4.41
N GLY A 65 -6.90 21.30 -5.47
CA GLY A 65 -7.66 20.84 -6.63
C GLY A 65 -7.03 19.61 -7.30
N VAL A 66 -5.71 19.64 -7.58
CA VAL A 66 -4.97 18.50 -8.16
C VAL A 66 -5.11 17.24 -7.31
N CYS A 67 -4.95 17.37 -5.99
CA CYS A 67 -5.10 16.25 -5.07
C CYS A 67 -6.49 15.60 -5.12
N ARG A 68 -7.54 16.39 -5.38
CA ARG A 68 -8.94 15.93 -5.46
C ARG A 68 -9.28 15.29 -6.80
N THR A 69 -8.96 15.98 -7.89
CA THR A 69 -9.52 15.65 -9.21
C THR A 69 -8.53 14.96 -10.14
N VAL A 70 -7.25 15.32 -10.07
CA VAL A 70 -6.22 14.82 -10.99
C VAL A 70 -5.58 13.55 -10.45
N ALA A 71 -5.36 13.48 -9.13
CA ALA A 71 -4.67 12.36 -8.51
C ALA A 71 -5.31 10.97 -8.75
N PRO A 72 -6.65 10.81 -8.75
CA PRO A 72 -7.28 9.54 -9.13
C PRO A 72 -6.95 9.14 -10.58
N SER A 73 -6.98 10.08 -11.52
CA SER A 73 -6.66 9.83 -12.93
C SER A 73 -5.21 9.42 -13.14
N ILE A 74 -4.26 10.00 -12.39
CA ILE A 74 -2.85 9.58 -12.43
C ILE A 74 -2.71 8.13 -11.96
N ALA A 75 -3.39 7.75 -10.87
CA ALA A 75 -3.38 6.37 -10.37
C ALA A 75 -4.00 5.39 -11.36
N GLU A 76 -5.09 5.78 -12.04
CA GLU A 76 -5.71 4.98 -13.09
C GLU A 76 -4.76 4.81 -14.30
N ASN A 77 -4.08 5.87 -14.73
CA ASN A 77 -3.12 5.79 -15.82
C ASN A 77 -1.92 4.91 -15.47
N ALA A 78 -1.34 5.06 -14.27
CA ALA A 78 -0.26 4.19 -13.80
C ALA A 78 -0.71 2.72 -13.74
N SER A 79 -1.94 2.48 -13.29
CA SER A 79 -2.54 1.14 -13.27
C SER A 79 -2.62 0.51 -14.67
N LYS A 80 -3.12 1.28 -15.66
CA LYS A 80 -3.21 0.84 -17.06
C LYS A 80 -1.83 0.60 -17.68
N THR A 81 -0.89 1.52 -17.50
CA THR A 81 0.47 1.45 -18.06
C THR A 81 1.22 0.21 -17.59
N HIS A 82 1.04 -0.17 -16.32
CA HIS A 82 1.78 -1.27 -15.71
C HIS A 82 1.03 -2.59 -15.66
N ASP A 83 -0.25 -2.64 -16.08
CA ASP A 83 -1.14 -3.81 -15.90
C ASP A 83 -1.19 -4.26 -14.42
N LEU A 84 -1.35 -3.28 -13.52
CA LEU A 84 -1.40 -3.45 -12.07
C LEU A 84 -2.55 -2.61 -11.51
N THR A 85 -3.05 -2.92 -10.32
CA THR A 85 -3.84 -1.94 -9.57
C THR A 85 -2.88 -1.15 -8.69
N VAL A 86 -2.85 0.18 -8.84
CA VAL A 86 -1.91 1.09 -8.17
C VAL A 86 -2.70 2.21 -7.50
N GLY A 87 -2.32 2.58 -6.28
CA GLY A 87 -3.02 3.62 -5.53
C GLY A 87 -2.20 4.20 -4.39
N ARG A 88 -2.89 4.98 -3.54
CA ARG A 88 -2.35 5.56 -2.31
C ARG A 88 -3.25 5.20 -1.15
N THR A 89 -2.65 5.08 0.03
CA THR A 89 -3.37 4.74 1.26
C THR A 89 -2.66 5.39 2.45
N ALA A 90 -3.37 5.61 3.56
CA ALA A 90 -2.79 6.22 4.76
C ALA A 90 -3.57 5.85 6.02
N LEU A 91 -2.92 5.92 7.19
CA LEU A 91 -3.63 5.82 8.47
C LEU A 91 -4.46 7.07 8.77
N LYS A 92 -3.98 8.24 8.33
CA LYS A 92 -4.66 9.53 8.40
C LYS A 92 -5.01 9.99 6.99
N VAL A 93 -6.26 9.79 6.59
CA VAL A 93 -6.72 10.04 5.22
C VAL A 93 -7.26 11.45 5.03
N ARG A 94 -7.08 11.99 3.81
CA ARG A 94 -7.76 13.22 3.38
C ARG A 94 -9.01 12.91 2.57
N ASN A 95 -8.80 12.10 1.52
CA ASN A 95 -9.90 11.49 0.79
C ASN A 95 -10.21 10.11 1.42
N PRO A 96 -11.47 9.89 1.90
CA PRO A 96 -11.93 8.60 2.43
C PRO A 96 -11.72 7.41 1.49
N ASP A 97 -11.66 7.61 0.18
CA ASP A 97 -11.40 6.53 -0.79
C ASP A 97 -10.02 5.89 -0.65
N ASN A 98 -9.09 6.56 0.05
CA ASN A 98 -7.76 6.04 0.36
C ASN A 98 -7.71 5.32 1.71
N THR A 99 -8.86 4.94 2.29
CA THR A 99 -8.92 4.21 3.56
C THR A 99 -8.28 2.83 3.39
N PRO A 100 -7.34 2.44 4.27
CA PRO A 100 -6.62 1.19 4.12
C PRO A 100 -7.50 -0.02 4.41
N ASP A 101 -7.31 -1.05 3.59
CA ASP A 101 -7.78 -2.40 3.90
C ASP A 101 -6.97 -3.04 5.06
N ALA A 102 -7.29 -4.29 5.40
CA ALA A 102 -6.62 -5.00 6.50
C ALA A 102 -5.12 -5.23 6.25
N PHE A 103 -4.73 -5.54 5.01
CA PHE A 103 -3.32 -5.71 4.63
C PHE A 103 -2.58 -4.36 4.75
N GLU A 104 -3.14 -3.31 4.16
CA GLU A 104 -2.53 -1.99 4.12
C GLU A 104 -2.37 -1.40 5.51
N ARG A 105 -3.39 -1.54 6.36
CA ARG A 105 -3.35 -1.08 7.74
C ARG A 105 -2.25 -1.77 8.54
N ARG A 106 -2.09 -3.09 8.38
CA ARG A 106 -1.03 -3.87 9.05
C ARG A 106 0.36 -3.39 8.62
N VAL A 107 0.57 -3.20 7.32
CA VAL A 107 1.86 -2.75 6.78
C VAL A 107 2.16 -1.30 7.17
N LEU A 108 1.18 -0.40 7.11
CA LEU A 108 1.34 0.99 7.57
C LEU A 108 1.71 1.04 9.05
N ALA A 109 1.04 0.25 9.90
CA ALA A 109 1.39 0.17 11.32
C ALA A 109 2.82 -0.36 11.54
N ASP A 110 3.27 -1.31 10.72
CA ASP A 110 4.65 -1.79 10.75
C ASP A 110 5.66 -0.71 10.32
N PHE A 111 5.35 0.06 9.27
CA PHE A 111 6.18 1.18 8.86
C PHE A 111 6.30 2.25 9.95
N VAL A 112 5.19 2.59 10.64
CA VAL A 112 5.22 3.50 11.79
C VAL A 112 6.13 2.96 12.90
N ARG A 113 6.01 1.68 13.26
CA ARG A 113 6.87 1.06 14.28
C ARG A 113 8.35 1.09 13.89
N LYS A 114 8.68 0.74 12.64
CA LYS A 114 10.07 0.76 12.13
C LYS A 114 10.65 2.17 12.11
N ALA A 115 9.86 3.16 11.70
CA ALA A 115 10.26 4.57 11.74
C ALA A 115 10.53 5.04 13.18
N ALA A 116 9.66 4.68 14.13
CA ALA A 116 9.86 4.98 15.55
C ALA A 116 11.11 4.29 16.13
N ALA A 117 11.51 3.15 15.57
CA ALA A 117 12.75 2.45 15.91
C ALA A 117 14.00 2.99 15.18
N GLY A 118 13.88 4.09 14.41
CA GLY A 118 15.00 4.76 13.75
C GLY A 118 15.24 4.36 12.30
N SER A 119 14.38 3.56 11.68
CA SER A 119 14.48 3.27 10.24
C SER A 119 14.09 4.50 9.42
N ASP A 120 14.81 4.79 8.34
CA ASP A 120 14.43 5.85 7.39
C ASP A 120 13.16 5.44 6.61
N PRO A 121 12.02 6.15 6.76
CA PRO A 121 10.79 5.81 6.04
C PRO A 121 10.93 5.84 4.52
N ALA A 122 11.86 6.62 3.97
CA ALA A 122 12.13 6.64 2.53
C ALA A 122 12.63 5.28 2.01
N THR A 123 13.20 4.44 2.87
CA THR A 123 13.69 3.10 2.52
C THR A 123 12.64 2.00 2.73
N LEU A 124 11.55 2.29 3.43
CA LEU A 124 10.57 1.27 3.81
C LEU A 124 9.70 0.84 2.63
N GLU A 125 9.68 -0.46 2.40
CA GLU A 125 8.79 -1.16 1.46
C GLU A 125 8.41 -2.53 2.04
N HIS A 126 7.30 -3.10 1.56
CA HIS A 126 6.84 -4.43 1.92
C HIS A 126 6.22 -5.11 0.71
N ALA A 127 6.45 -6.40 0.54
CA ALA A 127 5.82 -7.21 -0.50
C ALA A 127 5.47 -8.59 0.04
N GLU A 128 4.31 -9.11 -0.32
CA GLU A 128 3.92 -10.49 0.00
C GLU A 128 2.96 -11.05 -1.05
N ILE A 129 2.76 -12.37 -0.99
CA ILE A 129 1.64 -13.02 -1.65
C ILE A 129 0.60 -13.28 -0.55
N ALA A 130 -0.56 -12.66 -0.69
CA ALA A 130 -1.71 -12.87 0.19
C ALA A 130 -2.76 -13.72 -0.52
N THR A 131 -3.61 -14.41 0.23
CA THR A 131 -4.81 -15.04 -0.31
C THR A 131 -6.00 -14.11 -0.11
N GLU A 132 -6.58 -13.64 -1.20
CA GLU A 132 -7.75 -12.76 -1.20
C GLU A 132 -8.89 -13.43 -1.96
N ASN A 133 -10.02 -13.67 -1.30
CA ASN A 133 -11.19 -14.33 -1.90
C ASN A 133 -10.85 -15.68 -2.56
N GLY A 134 -9.96 -16.46 -1.93
CA GLY A 134 -9.52 -17.77 -2.45
C GLY A 134 -8.54 -17.70 -3.62
N LYS A 135 -8.01 -16.52 -3.97
CA LYS A 135 -7.03 -16.33 -5.05
C LYS A 135 -5.72 -15.78 -4.49
N SER A 136 -4.61 -16.20 -5.07
CA SER A 136 -3.30 -15.62 -4.76
C SER A 136 -3.22 -14.21 -5.31
N THR A 137 -2.83 -13.25 -4.48
CA THR A 137 -2.65 -11.85 -4.85
C THR A 137 -1.27 -11.40 -4.40
N PHE A 138 -0.46 -10.91 -5.34
CA PHE A 138 0.73 -10.16 -5.01
C PHE A 138 0.32 -8.78 -4.47
N ARG A 139 0.81 -8.42 -3.29
CA ARG A 139 0.61 -7.11 -2.66
C ARG A 139 1.96 -6.46 -2.40
N TYR A 140 2.05 -5.17 -2.68
CA TYR A 140 3.25 -4.37 -2.44
C TYR A 140 2.89 -3.00 -1.89
N MET A 141 3.71 -2.47 -0.97
CA MET A 141 3.59 -1.11 -0.48
C MET A 141 4.94 -0.42 -0.39
N LYS A 142 4.97 0.86 -0.78
CA LYS A 142 6.10 1.76 -0.59
C LYS A 142 5.71 2.91 0.32
N ALA A 143 6.41 3.08 1.43
CA ALA A 143 6.19 4.20 2.34
C ALA A 143 6.44 5.56 1.65
N ILE A 144 5.61 6.54 2.03
CA ILE A 144 5.68 7.94 1.61
C ILE A 144 5.98 8.80 2.85
N PRO A 145 7.23 9.24 3.05
CA PRO A 145 7.53 10.26 4.06
C PRO A 145 7.06 11.65 3.61
N THR A 146 6.77 12.52 4.57
CA THR A 146 6.61 13.96 4.34
C THR A 146 7.96 14.62 4.11
N ALA A 147 8.09 15.45 3.07
CA ALA A 147 9.15 16.44 2.97
C ALA A 147 8.71 17.75 3.63
N ALA A 148 9.65 18.60 4.06
CA ALA A 148 9.31 19.93 4.58
C ALA A 148 8.44 20.72 3.57
N GLU A 149 8.87 20.72 2.30
CA GLU A 149 8.14 21.30 1.19
C GLU A 149 8.01 20.27 0.05
N PRO A 150 6.88 20.21 -0.68
CA PRO A 150 5.65 20.99 -0.46
C PRO A 150 4.66 20.33 0.52
N CYS A 151 5.01 19.19 1.15
CA CYS A 151 4.03 18.37 1.85
C CYS A 151 3.40 19.09 3.05
N LEU A 152 4.21 19.80 3.86
CA LEU A 152 3.74 20.37 5.12
C LEU A 152 2.90 21.64 4.95
N VAL A 153 2.86 22.23 3.75
CA VAL A 153 1.95 23.35 3.44
C VAL A 153 0.50 22.97 3.73
N CYS A 154 0.11 21.74 3.37
CA CYS A 154 -1.26 21.25 3.53
C CYS A 154 -1.40 20.11 4.55
N HIS A 155 -0.29 19.48 4.95
CA HIS A 155 -0.28 18.35 5.89
C HIS A 155 0.40 18.67 7.22
N GLY A 156 1.03 19.84 7.36
CA GLY A 156 1.71 20.25 8.58
C GLY A 156 0.77 20.53 9.75
N SER A 157 1.37 20.88 10.89
CA SER A 157 0.63 21.40 12.05
C SER A 157 0.25 22.88 11.92
N ASN A 158 0.98 23.65 11.11
CA ASN A 158 0.78 25.08 10.92
C ASN A 158 0.26 25.41 9.52
N ILE A 159 -0.99 25.03 9.24
CA ILE A 159 -1.67 25.29 7.97
C ILE A 159 -2.33 26.67 8.05
N GLU A 160 -2.18 27.49 7.01
CA GLU A 160 -2.83 28.80 6.89
C GLU A 160 -4.36 28.67 7.06
N ALA A 161 -4.99 29.61 7.76
CA ALA A 161 -6.38 29.49 8.18
C ALA A 161 -7.36 29.39 7.00
N SER A 162 -7.14 30.17 5.93
CA SER A 162 -7.98 30.14 4.74
C SER A 162 -7.86 28.80 4.01
N LEU A 163 -6.63 28.28 3.85
CA LEU A 163 -6.38 26.97 3.26
C LEU A 163 -6.97 25.84 4.10
N LYS A 164 -6.88 25.93 5.43
CA LYS A 164 -7.50 24.94 6.33
C LYS A 164 -9.02 24.93 6.18
N ALA A 165 -9.65 26.09 6.05
CA ALA A 165 -11.09 26.19 5.81
C ALA A 165 -11.48 25.55 4.46
N GLU A 166 -10.72 25.83 3.39
CA GLU A 166 -10.94 25.21 2.08
C GLU A 166 -10.76 23.69 2.12
N ILE A 167 -9.74 23.18 2.82
CA ILE A 167 -9.54 21.74 3.02
C ILE A 167 -10.78 21.12 3.67
N LEU A 168 -11.33 21.73 4.73
CA LEU A 168 -12.49 21.20 5.45
C LEU A 168 -13.79 21.30 4.64
N GLU A 169 -13.92 22.31 3.78
CA GLU A 169 -15.05 22.40 2.85
C GLU A 169 -15.03 21.26 1.84
N LEU A 170 -13.86 20.97 1.26
CA LEU A 170 -13.73 19.90 0.26
C LEU A 170 -13.66 18.50 0.88
N TYR A 171 -13.16 18.40 2.11
CA TYR A 171 -12.93 17.17 2.87
C TYR A 171 -13.38 17.34 4.34
N PRO A 172 -14.68 17.23 4.63
CA PRO A 172 -15.22 17.44 5.98
C PRO A 172 -14.67 16.49 7.04
N SER A 173 -14.16 15.33 6.62
CA SER A 173 -13.57 14.29 7.48
C SER A 173 -12.04 14.21 7.34
N ASP A 174 -11.37 15.29 6.93
CA ASP A 174 -9.90 15.28 6.77
C ASP A 174 -9.18 14.99 8.10
N GLU A 175 -8.35 13.96 8.09
CA GLU A 175 -7.45 13.62 9.20
C GLU A 175 -5.99 13.91 8.88
N ALA A 176 -5.67 14.26 7.63
CA ALA A 176 -4.31 14.30 7.11
C ALA A 176 -3.55 15.59 7.46
N THR A 177 -3.56 16.02 8.73
CA THR A 177 -2.86 17.23 9.20
C THR A 177 -1.99 16.94 10.42
N GLY A 178 -1.16 17.89 10.84
CA GLY A 178 -0.34 17.76 12.04
C GLY A 178 0.97 16.97 11.84
N PHE A 179 1.37 16.72 10.60
CA PHE A 179 2.63 16.03 10.31
C PHE A 179 3.84 16.95 10.50
N VAL A 180 5.00 16.35 10.77
CA VAL A 180 6.32 17.00 10.68
C VAL A 180 7.15 16.39 9.55
N ALA A 181 8.28 17.00 9.18
CA ALA A 181 9.13 16.50 8.10
C ALA A 181 9.75 15.14 8.47
N GLY A 182 9.75 14.20 7.52
CA GLY A 182 10.24 12.83 7.70
C GLY A 182 9.21 11.87 8.28
N GLU A 183 8.03 12.34 8.70
CA GLU A 183 6.98 11.48 9.24
C GLU A 183 6.28 10.68 8.11
N LEU A 184 5.75 9.51 8.45
CA LEU A 184 5.02 8.67 7.50
C LEU A 184 3.68 9.32 7.13
N ARG A 185 3.59 9.90 5.92
CA ARG A 185 2.33 10.42 5.38
C ARG A 185 1.34 9.30 5.02
N GLY A 186 1.85 8.20 4.51
CA GLY A 186 1.07 7.08 3.97
C GLY A 186 1.95 6.16 3.14
N ALA A 187 1.35 5.48 2.16
CA ALA A 187 2.08 4.59 1.25
C ALA A 187 1.44 4.57 -0.14
N PHE A 188 2.26 4.27 -1.16
CA PHE A 188 1.77 3.72 -2.41
C PHE A 188 1.42 2.25 -2.18
N THR A 189 0.31 1.80 -2.73
CA THR A 189 -0.17 0.42 -2.66
C THR A 189 -0.29 -0.13 -4.08
N VAL A 190 0.15 -1.38 -4.26
CA VAL A 190 0.09 -2.08 -5.55
C VAL A 190 -0.46 -3.48 -5.30
N ARG A 191 -1.37 -3.92 -6.16
CA ARG A 191 -1.86 -5.30 -6.15
C ARG A 191 -1.95 -5.90 -7.54
N ARG A 192 -1.71 -7.20 -7.63
CA ARG A 192 -1.88 -8.02 -8.82
C ARG A 192 -2.41 -9.39 -8.43
N GLN A 193 -3.54 -9.80 -8.99
CA GLN A 193 -4.00 -11.18 -8.84
C GLN A 193 -3.03 -12.09 -9.60
N ILE A 194 -2.44 -13.06 -8.90
CA ILE A 194 -1.61 -14.10 -9.50
C ILE A 194 -2.52 -15.30 -9.78
N ARG A 195 -2.34 -15.95 -10.94
CA ARG A 195 -3.13 -17.11 -11.34
C ARG A 195 -2.86 -18.31 -10.45
#